data_AF-A0A022W923-F1
#
_entry.id   AF-A0A022W923-F1
#
_cell.length_a   1.000
_cell.length_b   1.000
_cell.length_c   1.000
_cell.angle_alpha   90.00
_cell.angle_beta   90.00
_cell.angle_gamma   90.00
#
_symmetry.space_group_name_H-M   'P 1'
#
loop_
_entity.id
_entity.type
_entity.pdbx_description
1 polymer ?
#
loop_
_entity_poly.entity_id
_entity_poly.type
_entity_poly.pdbx_seq_one_letter_code
_entity_poly.pdbx_strand_id
1 'polypeptide(L)'
;MTPDIHHLSGNFDLVSESLGPDDPPHTYRIAMVDPKYPLSPKYLPVIRTLHLSPNHTIDPPSQRMLELHRSIATILHLSGARDTEEPCVPSDGSHYLGELLSLKLNGWIGEQRLTY
;
A
#
# COMPACT_ATOMS: atom_id res chain seq x y z
N MET A 1 -2.32 -0.66 18.89
CA MET A 1 -2.16 -1.63 17.77
C MET A 1 -1.16 -2.67 18.22
N THR A 2 -1.42 -3.96 18.01
CA THR A 2 -0.45 -5.00 18.35
C THR A 2 0.72 -4.98 17.35
N PRO A 3 1.95 -5.34 17.74
CA PRO A 3 3.13 -5.20 16.88
C PRO A 3 3.04 -5.97 15.56
N ASP A 4 2.39 -7.13 15.55
CA ASP A 4 2.11 -7.95 14.37
C ASP A 4 1.24 -7.21 13.35
N ILE A 5 0.14 -6.58 13.79
CA ILE A 5 -0.73 -5.80 12.92
C ILE A 5 -0.02 -4.55 12.39
N HIS A 6 0.83 -3.91 13.21
CA HIS A 6 1.64 -2.78 12.77
C HIS A 6 2.56 -3.18 11.62
N HIS A 7 3.23 -4.33 11.75
CA HIS A 7 4.12 -4.84 10.73
C HIS A 7 3.36 -5.17 9.43
N LEU A 8 2.24 -5.89 9.52
CA LEU A 8 1.42 -6.25 8.34
C LEU A 8 0.86 -5.01 7.62
N SER A 9 0.46 -3.98 8.36
CA SER A 9 -0.02 -2.72 7.78
C SER A 9 1.11 -1.96 7.08
N GLY A 10 2.29 -1.87 7.71
CA GLY A 10 3.46 -1.21 7.13
C GLY A 10 4.00 -1.93 5.89
N ASN A 11 3.87 -3.26 5.85
CA ASN A 11 4.29 -4.08 4.72
C ASN A 11 3.27 -4.14 3.57
N PHE A 12 2.11 -3.48 3.70
CA PHE A 12 1.01 -3.55 2.74
C PHE A 12 0.44 -4.97 2.56
N ASP A 13 0.52 -5.81 3.60
CA ASP A 13 -0.15 -7.13 3.63
C ASP A 13 -1.57 -7.05 4.17
N LEU A 14 -1.88 -5.97 4.89
CA LEU A 14 -3.14 -5.74 5.58
C LEU A 14 -3.73 -4.38 5.20
N VAL A 15 -5.00 -4.36 4.82
CA VAL A 15 -5.73 -3.16 4.37
C VAL A 15 -6.97 -2.90 5.21
N SER A 16 -7.42 -1.64 5.21
CA SER A 16 -8.69 -1.21 5.81
C SER A 16 -9.64 -0.71 4.72
N GLU A 17 -10.76 -1.39 4.56
CA GLU A 17 -11.77 -1.10 3.54
C GLU A 17 -12.97 -0.40 4.17
N SER A 18 -13.44 0.68 3.57
CA SER A 18 -14.71 1.31 3.97
C SER A 18 -15.87 0.36 3.66
N LEU A 19 -16.81 0.21 4.60
CA LEU A 19 -17.90 -0.77 4.48
C LEU A 19 -19.04 -0.31 3.55
N GLY A 20 -19.20 0.98 3.35
CA GLY A 20 -20.24 1.55 2.51
C GLY A 20 -20.70 2.92 3.02
N PRO A 21 -21.57 3.63 2.27
CA PRO A 21 -22.09 4.93 2.69
C PRO A 21 -23.10 4.84 3.84
N ASP A 22 -23.74 3.68 4.04
CA ASP A 22 -24.77 3.47 5.07
C ASP A 22 -24.18 2.94 6.40
N ASP A 23 -22.88 2.66 6.45
CA ASP A 23 -22.20 2.12 7.62
C ASP A 23 -21.80 3.21 8.64
N PRO A 24 -21.63 2.84 9.93
CA PRO A 24 -21.22 3.80 10.94
C PRO A 24 -19.88 4.45 10.59
N PRO A 25 -19.70 5.76 10.86
CA PRO A 25 -18.47 6.47 10.52
C PRO A 25 -17.25 5.82 11.16
N HIS A 26 -16.10 5.89 10.46
CA HIS A 26 -14.83 5.29 10.89
C HIS A 26 -14.88 3.78 11.13
N THR A 27 -15.85 3.08 10.54
CA THR A 27 -15.94 1.62 10.59
C THR A 27 -15.34 1.04 9.32
N TYR A 28 -14.37 0.14 9.50
CA TYR A 28 -13.63 -0.46 8.41
C TYR A 28 -13.60 -1.96 8.54
N ARG A 29 -13.59 -2.64 7.39
CA ARG A 29 -13.22 -4.03 7.28
C ARG A 29 -11.71 -4.12 7.15
N ILE A 30 -11.07 -4.69 8.15
CA ILE A 30 -9.63 -4.96 8.15
C ILE A 30 -9.42 -6.37 7.63
N ALA A 31 -8.63 -6.52 6.58
CA ALA A 31 -8.40 -7.79 5.92
C ALA A 31 -6.99 -7.88 5.34
N MET A 32 -6.55 -9.11 5.08
CA MET A 32 -5.36 -9.35 4.26
C MET A 32 -5.62 -8.90 2.82
N VAL A 33 -4.60 -8.39 2.14
CA VAL A 33 -4.65 -8.07 0.70
C VAL A 33 -4.88 -9.34 -0.11
N ASP A 34 -4.16 -10.41 0.23
CA ASP A 34 -4.40 -11.75 -0.30
C ASP A 34 -5.20 -12.58 0.71
N PRO A 35 -6.47 -12.92 0.41
CA PRO A 35 -7.28 -13.80 1.26
C PRO A 35 -6.71 -15.21 1.41
N LYS A 36 -5.82 -15.63 0.51
CA LYS A 36 -5.18 -16.96 0.52
C LYS A 36 -3.85 -16.98 1.26
N TYR A 37 -3.44 -15.86 1.86
CA TYR A 37 -2.17 -15.77 2.58
C TYR A 37 -2.10 -16.83 3.70
N PRO A 38 -1.13 -17.77 3.65
CA PRO A 38 -1.13 -18.98 4.49
C PRO A 38 -0.89 -18.67 5.97
N LEU A 39 -0.27 -17.54 6.29
CA LEU A 39 -0.01 -17.07 7.66
C LEU A 39 -1.00 -15.98 8.10
N SER A 40 -2.18 -15.93 7.49
CA SER A 40 -3.22 -14.95 7.85
C SER A 40 -3.64 -15.13 9.31
N PRO A 41 -3.61 -14.06 10.13
CA PRO A 41 -4.13 -14.10 11.49
C PRO A 41 -5.58 -14.61 11.53
N LYS A 42 -5.86 -15.61 12.38
CA LYS A 42 -7.18 -16.28 12.46
C LYS A 42 -8.36 -15.36 12.75
N TYR A 43 -8.11 -14.19 13.33
CA TYR A 43 -9.14 -13.21 13.66
C TYR A 43 -9.48 -12.28 12.49
N LEU A 44 -8.84 -12.46 11.33
CA LEU A 44 -9.12 -11.70 10.11
C LEU A 44 -9.94 -12.53 9.10
N PRO A 45 -10.78 -11.88 8.27
CA PRO A 45 -11.09 -10.45 8.26
C PRO A 45 -11.96 -10.03 9.46
N VAL A 46 -11.88 -8.76 9.87
CA VAL A 46 -12.63 -8.23 11.01
C VAL A 46 -13.20 -6.85 10.74
N ILE A 47 -14.41 -6.59 11.25
CA ILE A 47 -14.99 -5.25 11.26
C ILE A 47 -14.61 -4.55 12.56
N ARG A 48 -14.04 -3.35 12.43
CA ARG A 48 -13.60 -2.51 13.56
C ARG A 48 -13.93 -1.06 13.30
N THR A 49 -14.42 -0.40 14.35
CA THR A 49 -14.53 1.05 14.37
C THR A 49 -13.27 1.63 15.00
N LEU A 50 -12.59 2.50 14.25
CA LEU A 50 -11.35 3.15 14.67
C LEU A 50 -11.72 4.47 15.36
N HIS A 51 -12.15 4.37 16.62
CA HIS A 51 -12.55 5.53 17.43
C HIS A 51 -11.35 6.37 17.90
N LEU A 52 -11.62 7.66 18.12
CA LEU A 52 -10.69 8.65 18.65
C LEU A 52 -10.14 8.23 20.03
N SER A 53 -8.94 8.69 20.37
CA SER A 53 -8.50 8.67 21.76
C SER A 53 -9.47 9.53 22.59
N PRO A 54 -9.76 9.20 23.87
CA PRO A 54 -10.73 9.95 24.69
C PRO A 54 -10.46 11.46 24.76
N ASN A 55 -9.21 11.87 24.53
CA ASN A 55 -8.75 13.25 24.57
C ASN A 55 -8.53 13.85 23.16
N HIS A 56 -8.92 13.16 22.09
CA HIS A 56 -8.75 13.59 20.69
C HIS A 56 -7.32 14.02 20.35
N THR A 57 -6.32 13.42 21.00
CA THR A 57 -4.91 13.72 20.74
C THR A 57 -4.41 13.19 19.39
N ILE A 58 -5.20 12.32 18.76
CA ILE A 58 -4.90 11.71 17.46
C ILE A 58 -6.17 11.77 16.65
N ASP A 59 -6.08 12.39 15.48
CA ASP A 59 -7.16 12.43 14.49
C ASP A 59 -7.50 11.00 14.02
N PRO A 60 -8.76 10.75 13.64
CA PRO A 60 -9.13 9.45 13.11
C PRO A 60 -8.42 9.26 11.76
N PRO A 61 -8.08 8.02 11.39
CA PRO A 61 -7.44 7.76 10.11
C PRO A 61 -8.34 8.26 8.98
N SER A 62 -7.75 9.06 8.08
CA SER A 62 -8.47 9.59 6.93
C SER A 62 -8.91 8.47 6.01
N GLN A 63 -10.20 8.42 5.66
CA GLN A 63 -10.74 7.43 4.72
C GLN A 63 -9.97 7.45 3.39
N ARG A 64 -9.69 8.65 2.85
CA ARG A 64 -8.91 8.81 1.62
C ARG A 64 -7.51 8.18 1.74
N MET A 65 -6.88 8.31 2.91
CA MET A 65 -5.56 7.71 3.15
C MET A 65 -5.64 6.17 3.19
N LEU A 66 -6.69 5.62 3.83
CA LEU A 66 -6.89 4.17 3.88
C LEU A 66 -7.19 3.58 2.49
N GLU A 67 -7.98 4.28 1.68
CA GLU A 67 -8.24 3.90 0.29
C GLU A 67 -6.97 3.96 -0.58
N LEU A 68 -6.12 4.98 -0.37
CA LEU A 68 -4.83 5.09 -1.04
C LEU A 68 -3.89 3.94 -0.62
N HIS A 69 -3.77 3.68 0.68
CA HIS A 69 -2.99 2.56 1.22
C HIS A 69 -3.42 1.23 0.59
N ARG A 70 -4.73 0.97 0.55
CA ARG A 70 -5.29 -0.23 -0.11
C ARG A 70 -4.95 -0.31 -1.59
N SER A 71 -5.05 0.81 -2.29
CA SER A 71 -4.75 0.86 -3.73
C SER A 71 -3.29 0.52 -3.99
N ILE A 72 -2.37 1.10 -3.21
CA ILE A 72 -0.93 0.79 -3.27
C ILE A 72 -0.69 -0.69 -2.94
N ALA A 73 -1.29 -1.19 -1.87
CA ALA A 73 -1.15 -2.58 -1.45
C ALA A 73 -1.59 -3.56 -2.55
N THR A 74 -2.72 -3.26 -3.19
CA THR A 74 -3.26 -4.05 -4.30
C THR A 74 -2.33 -4.01 -5.52
N ILE A 75 -1.81 -2.84 -5.89
CA ILE A 75 -0.86 -2.70 -7.00
C ILE A 75 0.42 -3.50 -6.72
N LEU A 76 0.99 -3.37 -5.52
CA LEU A 76 2.20 -4.09 -5.12
C LEU A 76 1.98 -5.61 -5.14
N HIS A 77 0.83 -6.08 -4.67
CA HIS A 77 0.48 -7.49 -4.70
C HIS A 77 0.30 -8.02 -6.13
N LEU A 78 -0.49 -7.32 -6.96
CA LEU A 78 -0.79 -7.77 -8.33
C LEU A 78 0.39 -7.66 -9.28
N SER A 79 1.31 -6.71 -9.05
CA SER A 79 2.50 -6.53 -9.89
C SER A 79 3.63 -7.50 -9.56
N GLY A 80 3.56 -8.22 -8.44
CA GLY A 80 4.68 -9.02 -7.95
C GLY A 80 5.89 -8.16 -7.57
N ALA A 81 5.76 -6.83 -7.45
CA ALA A 81 6.84 -5.92 -7.10
C ALA A 81 7.39 -6.11 -5.67
N ARG A 82 6.82 -7.06 -4.92
CA ARG A 82 7.30 -7.53 -3.61
C ARG A 82 8.09 -8.83 -3.69
N ASP A 83 7.99 -9.56 -4.80
CA ASP A 83 8.71 -10.81 -5.08
C ASP A 83 10.06 -10.56 -5.76
N THR A 84 10.48 -9.29 -5.90
CA THR A 84 11.84 -9.00 -6.27
C THR A 84 12.74 -9.25 -5.06
N GLU A 85 13.34 -10.44 -5.02
CA GLU A 85 14.58 -10.73 -4.30
C GLU A 85 15.76 -9.92 -4.90
N GLU A 86 15.56 -8.61 -5.02
CA GLU A 86 16.62 -7.67 -5.35
C GLU A 86 17.62 -7.66 -4.20
N PRO A 87 18.91 -7.95 -4.47
CA PRO A 87 19.93 -7.90 -3.44
C PRO A 87 19.97 -6.48 -2.85
N CYS A 88 19.81 -6.40 -1.53
CA CYS A 88 20.01 -5.22 -0.67
C CYS A 88 20.56 -4.01 -1.42
N VAL A 89 19.66 -3.18 -1.93
CA VAL A 89 20.03 -1.91 -2.56
C VAL A 89 20.64 -1.03 -1.46
N PRO A 90 21.83 -0.43 -1.67
CA PRO A 90 22.41 0.50 -0.72
C PRO A 90 21.39 1.58 -0.34
N SER A 91 21.29 1.90 0.94
CA SER A 91 20.28 2.80 1.52
C SER A 91 20.34 4.26 1.03
N ASP A 92 21.12 4.56 -0.02
CA ASP A 92 21.32 5.91 -0.55
C ASP A 92 20.23 6.36 -1.53
N GLY A 93 19.32 5.46 -1.93
CA GLY A 93 18.10 5.79 -2.69
C GLY A 93 18.34 6.40 -4.08
N SER A 94 19.58 6.39 -4.57
CA SER A 94 19.97 7.13 -5.77
C SER A 94 19.72 6.37 -7.08
N HIS A 95 19.70 5.04 -7.04
CA HIS A 95 19.68 4.21 -8.25
C HIS A 95 18.29 4.11 -8.90
N TYR A 96 17.21 4.09 -8.13
CA TYR A 96 15.88 3.77 -8.68
C TYR A 96 15.18 4.98 -9.35
N LEU A 97 15.44 6.20 -8.86
CA LEU A 97 14.96 7.42 -9.53
C LEU A 97 15.66 7.62 -10.88
N GLY A 98 16.95 7.28 -10.99
CA GLY A 98 17.71 7.36 -12.23
C GLY A 98 17.15 6.44 -13.31
N GLU A 99 16.93 5.16 -12.99
CA GLU A 99 16.37 4.19 -13.95
C GLU A 99 14.91 4.45 -14.30
N LEU A 100 14.08 4.84 -13.32
CA LEU A 100 12.69 5.23 -13.58
C LEU A 100 12.62 6.48 -14.47
N LEU A 101 13.53 7.44 -14.29
CA LEU A 101 13.65 8.61 -15.16
C LEU A 101 14.23 8.24 -16.54
N SER A 102 15.20 7.32 -16.63
CA SER A 102 15.75 6.84 -17.91
C SER A 102 14.73 6.08 -18.73
N LEU A 103 13.93 5.20 -18.13
CA LEU A 103 12.81 4.52 -18.78
C LEU A 103 11.74 5.51 -19.28
N LYS A 104 11.51 6.60 -18.54
CA LYS A 104 10.55 7.64 -18.92
C LYS A 104 11.09 8.60 -19.99
N LEU A 105 12.38 8.90 -19.99
CA LEU A 105 13.02 9.78 -20.98
C LEU A 105 13.24 9.06 -22.32
N ASN A 106 13.60 7.78 -22.31
CA ASN A 106 13.79 6.98 -23.53
C ASN A 106 12.49 6.70 -24.30
N GLY A 107 11.32 6.89 -23.68
CA GLY A 107 10.02 6.78 -24.33
C GLY A 107 9.50 8.08 -24.98
N TRP A 108 10.16 9.23 -24.75
CA TRP A 108 9.68 10.55 -25.20
C TRP A 108 10.55 11.19 -26.29
N ILE A 109 11.80 10.77 -26.44
CA ILE A 109 12.66 11.19 -27.56
C ILE A 109 12.35 10.29 -28.76
N GLY A 110 11.27 10.64 -29.46
CA GLY A 110 10.95 10.07 -30.75
C GLY A 110 12.10 10.26 -31.74
N GLU A 111 12.34 9.20 -32.48
CA GLU A 111 13.23 9.11 -33.63
C GLU A 111 13.02 10.29 -34.60
N GLN A 112 14.00 11.20 -34.69
CA GLN A 112 14.17 12.04 -35.88
C GLN A 112 15.38 11.53 -36.66
N ARG A 113 15.11 10.55 -37.52
CA ARG A 113 15.97 10.15 -38.61
C ARG A 113 16.06 11.31 -39.61
N LEU A 114 17.11 12.10 -39.53
CA LEU A 114 17.50 13.00 -40.62
C LEU A 114 18.09 12.16 -41.76
N THR A 115 17.32 11.99 -42.84
CA THR A 115 17.83 11.56 -44.14
C THR A 115 18.51 12.75 -44.82
N TYR A 116 19.80 12.63 -45.09
CA TYR A 116 20.49 13.42 -46.12
C TYR A 116 20.49 12.63 -47.44
#